data_AF-A0A442RV66-F1
#
_entry.id   AF-A0A442RV66-F1
#
_cell.length_a   1.000
_cell.length_b   1.000
_cell.length_c   1.000
_cell.angle_alpha   90.00
_cell.angle_beta   90.00
_cell.angle_gamma   90.00
#
_symmetry.space_group_name_H-M   'P 1'
#
loop_
_entity.id
_entity.type
_entity.pdbx_description
1 polymer ?
#
loop_
_entity_poly.entity_id
_entity_poly.type
_entity_poly.pdbx_seq_one_letter_code
_entity_poly.pdbx_strand_id
1 'polypeptide(L)'
;MKNAEFLATDAEVENIENLAKGRLVAHWPALIRIINRLRNAEQLAAAVPDLLAALKSAEGAVEELCIEQHPDNQCWVVLKEVRAAIAKVPT
;
A
#
# COMPACT_ATOMS: atom_id res chain seq x y z
N MET A 1 -10.97 56.27 -2.86
CA MET A 1 -11.49 55.27 -1.93
C MET A 1 -11.84 54.03 -2.75
N LYS A 2 -11.05 52.96 -2.66
CA LYS A 2 -11.26 51.74 -3.45
C LYS A 2 -12.16 50.77 -2.66
N ASN A 3 -13.30 50.43 -3.27
CA ASN A 3 -14.00 49.14 -3.23
C ASN A 3 -14.43 48.58 -1.87
N ALA A 4 -15.55 49.06 -1.32
CA ALA A 4 -16.29 48.37 -0.25
C ALA A 4 -17.39 47.43 -0.79
N GLU A 5 -17.56 47.34 -2.11
CA GLU A 5 -18.69 46.66 -2.78
C GLU A 5 -18.58 45.13 -2.81
N PHE A 6 -17.56 44.55 -2.17
CA PHE A 6 -17.23 43.11 -2.28
C PHE A 6 -16.93 42.43 -0.95
N LEU A 7 -17.42 42.97 0.17
CA LEU A 7 -17.37 42.28 1.46
C LEU A 7 -18.62 41.41 1.59
N ALA A 8 -18.42 40.09 1.60
CA ALA A 8 -19.47 39.13 1.90
C ALA A 8 -20.07 39.47 3.27
N THR A 9 -21.39 39.47 3.35
CA THR A 9 -22.11 39.66 4.60
C THR A 9 -21.83 38.52 5.57
N ASP A 10 -21.94 38.76 6.87
CA ASP A 10 -21.72 37.72 7.90
C ASP A 10 -22.57 36.46 7.65
N ALA A 11 -23.78 36.62 7.10
CA ALA A 11 -24.67 35.53 6.73
C ALA A 11 -24.15 34.71 5.53
N GLU A 12 -23.53 35.37 4.54
CA GLU A 12 -22.90 34.69 3.41
C GLU A 12 -21.65 33.93 3.84
N VAL A 13 -20.86 34.50 4.75
CA VAL A 13 -19.70 33.83 5.36
C VAL A 13 -20.15 32.58 6.12
N GLU A 14 -21.16 32.70 6.99
CA GLU A 14 -21.72 31.58 7.74
C GLU A 14 -22.28 30.48 6.83
N ASN A 15 -22.96 30.85 5.74
CA ASN A 15 -23.48 29.89 4.77
C ASN A 15 -22.35 29.16 4.02
N ILE A 16 -21.29 29.87 3.62
CA ILE A 16 -20.11 29.28 2.99
C ILE A 16 -19.43 28.29 3.95
N GLU A 17 -19.29 28.64 5.23
CA GLU A 17 -18.73 27.75 6.24
C GLU A 17 -19.58 26.50 6.45
N ASN A 18 -20.90 26.64 6.51
CA ASN A 18 -21.81 25.52 6.67
C ASN A 18 -21.81 24.59 5.44
N LEU A 19 -21.71 25.15 4.23
CA LEU A 19 -21.51 24.38 3.00
C LEU A 19 -20.15 23.66 2.96
N ALA A 20 -19.09 24.32 3.44
CA ALA A 20 -17.77 23.71 3.54
C ALA A 20 -17.76 22.55 4.54
N LYS A 21 -18.37 22.74 5.73
CA LYS A 21 -18.58 21.68 6.73
C LYS A 21 -19.41 20.53 6.16
N GLY A 22 -20.51 20.83 5.47
CA GLY A 22 -21.35 19.83 4.80
C GLY A 22 -20.59 19.00 3.77
N ARG A 23 -19.75 19.64 2.94
CA ARG A 23 -18.87 18.94 1.97
C ARG A 23 -17.81 18.08 2.67
N LEU A 24 -17.18 18.58 3.73
CA LEU A 24 -16.22 17.81 4.53
C LEU A 24 -16.85 16.56 5.13
N VAL A 25 -18.05 16.69 5.73
CA VAL A 25 -18.80 15.55 6.28
C VAL A 25 -19.20 14.57 5.18
N ALA A 26 -19.64 15.06 4.01
CA ALA A 26 -19.99 14.21 2.87
C ALA A 26 -18.79 13.39 2.34
N HIS A 27 -17.58 13.93 2.38
CA HIS A 27 -16.36 13.25 1.93
C HIS A 27 -15.66 12.42 3.02
N TRP A 28 -16.08 12.55 4.28
CA TRP A 28 -15.49 11.85 5.42
C TRP A 28 -15.37 10.32 5.23
N PRO A 29 -16.38 9.59 4.73
CA PRO A 29 -16.24 8.15 4.50
C PRO A 29 -15.16 7.79 3.47
N ALA A 30 -14.97 8.63 2.45
CA ALA A 30 -13.92 8.42 1.44
C ALA A 30 -12.52 8.65 2.05
N LEU A 31 -12.38 9.67 2.89
CA LEU A 31 -11.13 9.94 3.61
C LEU A 31 -10.75 8.79 4.55
N ILE A 32 -11.71 8.27 5.34
CA ILE A 32 -11.48 7.09 6.18
C ILE A 32 -11.01 5.90 5.34
N ARG A 33 -11.63 5.67 4.17
CA ARG A 33 -11.23 4.58 3.28
C ARG A 33 -9.80 4.74 2.77
N ILE A 34 -9.39 5.96 2.44
CA ILE A 34 -8.01 6.25 2.02
C ILE A 34 -7.04 6.01 3.18
N ILE A 35 -7.32 6.53 4.38
CA ILE A 35 -6.48 6.34 5.57
C ILE A 35 -6.30 4.85 5.88
N ASN A 36 -7.38 4.07 5.83
CA ASN A 36 -7.31 2.63 6.07
C ASN A 36 -6.49 1.91 4.99
N ARG A 37 -6.57 2.32 3.72
CA ARG A 37 -5.73 1.75 2.65
C ARG A 37 -4.25 2.06 2.88
N LEU A 38 -3.92 3.28 3.28
CA LEU A 38 -2.54 3.67 3.59
C LEU A 38 -1.99 2.86 4.77
N ARG A 39 -2.76 2.74 5.86
CA ARG A 39 -2.37 1.92 7.02
C ARG A 39 -2.14 0.46 6.66
N ASN A 40 -3.02 -0.14 5.85
CA ASN A 40 -2.84 -1.52 5.40
C ASN A 40 -1.59 -1.68 4.52
N ALA A 41 -1.31 -0.69 3.67
CA ALA A 41 -0.10 -0.68 2.85
C ALA A 41 1.17 -0.55 3.70
N GLU A 42 1.16 0.29 4.74
CA GLU A 42 2.27 0.42 5.69
C GLU A 42 2.51 -0.88 6.46
N GLN A 43 1.44 -1.52 6.96
CA GLN A 43 1.55 -2.81 7.66
C GLN A 43 2.11 -3.91 6.75
N LEU A 44 1.66 -3.96 5.50
CA LEU A 44 2.20 -4.89 4.52
C LEU A 44 3.67 -4.59 4.24
N ALA A 45 4.03 -3.33 4.02
CA ALA A 45 5.40 -2.90 3.78
C ALA A 45 6.33 -3.23 4.96
N ALA A 46 5.84 -3.13 6.20
CA ALA A 46 6.59 -3.52 7.38
C ALA A 46 6.85 -5.04 7.46
N ALA A 47 5.94 -5.86 6.96
CA ALA A 47 6.08 -7.33 6.96
C ALA A 47 6.88 -7.88 5.76
N VAL A 48 7.02 -7.10 4.68
CA VAL A 48 7.73 -7.52 3.45
C VAL A 48 9.19 -7.94 3.72
N PRO A 49 10.00 -7.24 4.52
CA PRO A 49 11.38 -7.65 4.80
C PRO A 49 11.47 -9.03 5.48
N ASP A 50 10.63 -9.28 6.48
CA ASP A 50 10.62 -10.56 7.22
C ASP A 50 10.15 -11.71 6.31
N LEU A 51 9.14 -11.45 5.48
CA LEU A 51 8.66 -12.42 4.49
C LEU A 51 9.74 -12.72 3.44
N LEU A 52 10.45 -11.71 2.95
CA LEU A 52 11.55 -11.87 2.01
C LEU A 52 12.70 -12.68 2.62
N ALA A 53 13.04 -12.43 3.89
CA ALA A 53 14.05 -13.20 4.61
C ALA A 53 13.63 -14.68 4.75
N ALA A 54 12.38 -14.94 5.12
CA ALA A 54 11.85 -16.30 5.21
C ALA A 54 11.86 -17.01 3.86
N LEU A 55 11.48 -16.33 2.77
CA LEU A 55 11.51 -16.90 1.41
C LEU A 55 12.94 -17.22 0.95
N LYS A 56 13.92 -16.35 1.22
CA LYS A 56 15.34 -16.64 0.92
C LYS A 56 15.88 -17.81 1.72
N SER A 57 15.47 -17.95 2.99
CA SER A 57 15.81 -19.11 3.80
C SER A 57 15.22 -20.40 3.22
N ALA A 58 13.94 -20.36 2.82
CA ALA A 58 13.27 -21.47 2.16
C ALA A 58 13.91 -21.82 0.80
N GLU A 59 14.32 -20.82 0.01
CA GLU A 59 15.05 -21.02 -1.25
C GLU A 59 16.33 -21.83 -1.02
N GLY A 60 17.13 -21.46 -0.01
CA GLY A 60 18.36 -22.20 0.34
C GLY A 60 18.07 -23.64 0.75
N ALA A 61 17.06 -23.87 1.59
CA ALA A 61 16.67 -25.21 2.01
C ALA A 61 16.17 -26.08 0.84
N VAL A 62 15.41 -25.51 -0.11
CA VAL A 62 14.97 -26.23 -1.30
C VAL A 62 16.16 -26.52 -2.23
N GLU A 63 17.08 -25.57 -2.40
CA GLU A 63 18.30 -25.78 -3.18
C GLU A 63 19.12 -26.95 -2.63
N GLU A 64 19.34 -27.01 -1.32
CA GLU A 64 20.03 -28.13 -0.67
C GLU A 64 19.37 -29.48 -0.96
N LEU A 65 18.03 -29.54 -0.96
CA LEU A 65 17.29 -30.77 -1.29
C LEU A 65 17.43 -31.16 -2.78
N CYS A 66 17.69 -30.21 -3.69
CA CYS A 66 17.77 -30.48 -5.12
C CYS A 66 19.16 -30.92 -5.61
N ILE A 67 20.25 -30.67 -4.85
CA ILE A 67 21.66 -30.84 -5.28
C ILE A 67 22.00 -32.23 -5.83
N GLU A 68 21.32 -33.29 -5.39
CA GLU A 68 21.58 -34.67 -5.84
C GLU A 68 20.51 -35.20 -6.82
N GLN A 69 19.57 -34.34 -7.22
CA GLN A 69 18.47 -34.74 -8.09
C GLN A 69 18.72 -34.35 -9.55
N HIS A 70 18.11 -35.10 -10.48
CA HIS A 70 18.24 -34.82 -11.91
C HIS A 70 17.78 -33.37 -12.22
N PRO A 71 18.55 -32.57 -12.99
CA PRO A 71 18.26 -31.15 -13.23
C PRO A 71 16.88 -30.85 -13.83
N ASP A 72 16.33 -31.77 -14.63
CA ASP A 72 15.03 -31.60 -15.27
C ASP A 72 13.84 -31.99 -14.37
N ASN A 73 14.08 -32.28 -13.10
CA ASN A 73 13.04 -32.73 -12.21
C ASN A 73 12.25 -31.59 -11.55
N GLN A 74 11.14 -31.96 -10.92
CA GLN A 74 10.23 -30.99 -10.31
C GLN A 74 10.87 -30.16 -9.19
N CYS A 75 11.92 -30.65 -8.53
CA CYS A 75 12.63 -29.92 -7.47
C CYS A 75 13.25 -28.62 -8.02
N TRP A 76 14.01 -28.73 -9.11
CA TRP A 76 14.66 -27.59 -9.75
C TRP A 76 13.65 -26.64 -10.41
N VAL A 77 12.54 -27.17 -10.94
CA VAL A 77 11.43 -26.35 -11.46
C VAL A 77 10.82 -25.49 -10.35
N VAL A 78 10.51 -26.08 -9.19
CA VAL A 78 9.95 -25.34 -8.04
C VAL A 78 10.96 -24.32 -7.51
N LEU A 79 12.25 -24.66 -7.41
CA LEU A 79 13.29 -23.71 -7.00
C LEU A 79 13.36 -22.49 -7.92
N LYS A 80 13.23 -22.70 -9.24
CA LYS A 80 13.18 -21.62 -10.23
C LYS A 80 11.96 -20.72 -10.06
N GLU A 81 10.79 -21.29 -9.76
CA GLU A 81 9.56 -20.54 -9.48
C GLU A 81 9.69 -19.70 -8.21
N VAL A 82 10.26 -20.26 -7.13
CA VAL A 82 10.55 -19.54 -5.88
C VAL A 82 11.48 -18.35 -6.13
N ARG A 83 12.59 -18.56 -6.85
CA ARG A 83 13.51 -17.49 -7.27
C ARG A 83 12.82 -16.40 -8.06
N ALA A 84 11.98 -16.78 -9.02
CA ALA A 84 11.21 -15.82 -9.82
C ALA A 84 10.18 -15.03 -8.99
N ALA A 85 9.62 -15.64 -7.94
CA ALA A 85 8.72 -14.94 -7.02
C ALA A 85 9.48 -13.95 -6.13
N ILE A 86 10.63 -14.36 -5.58
CA ILE A 86 11.53 -13.50 -4.78
C ILE A 86 11.98 -12.28 -5.59
N ALA A 87 12.35 -12.47 -6.86
CA ALA A 87 12.79 -11.38 -7.75
C ALA A 87 11.72 -10.31 -8.02
N LYS A 88 10.43 -10.59 -7.77
CA LYS A 88 9.32 -9.62 -7.90
C LYS A 88 9.07 -8.81 -6.63
N VAL A 89 9.67 -9.20 -5.50
CA VAL A 89 9.53 -8.48 -4.24
C VAL A 89 10.36 -7.19 -4.34
N PRO A 90 9.76 -6.00 -4.14
CA PRO A 90 10.49 -4.75 -4.12
C PRO A 90 11.54 -4.76 -3.00
N THR A 91 12.80 -4.46 -3.33
CA THR A 91 13.93 -4.31 -2.38
C THR A 91 14.19 -2.86 -2.03
#